data_AF-A0A5M6IY42-F1
#
_entry.id   AF-A0A5M6IY42-F1
#
_cell.length_a   1.000
_cell.length_b   1.000
_cell.length_c   1.000
_cell.angle_alpha   90.00
_cell.angle_beta   90.00
_cell.angle_gamma   90.00
#
_symmetry.space_group_name_H-M   'P 1'
#
loop_
_entity.id
_entity.type
_entity.pdbx_description
1 polymer ?
#
loop_
_entity_poly.entity_id
_entity_poly.type
_entity_poly.pdbx_seq_one_letter_code
_entity_poly.pdbx_strand_id
1 'polypeptide(L)'
;MPELRLSPPRHERQDVGPRFALTVAAGLIAVLLVVAGLAGWLYPAALHGRQLVLPAQPHPPLQSSPRRDMQRFRQEELQQLNSAGLIDREHGIVHIPIDAAMDRIAAEGIPGWPGR
;
A
#
# COMPACT_ATOMS: atom_id res chain seq x y z
N MET A 1 -45.05 -27.61 -63.19
CA MET A 1 -44.11 -27.22 -62.10
C MET A 1 -44.33 -28.20 -60.96
N PRO A 2 -43.51 -29.25 -60.80
CA PRO A 2 -43.70 -30.21 -59.72
C PRO A 2 -43.03 -29.69 -58.43
N GLU A 3 -43.84 -29.52 -57.39
CA GLU A 3 -43.44 -29.17 -56.03
C GLU A 3 -42.38 -30.15 -55.49
N LEU A 4 -41.20 -29.66 -55.12
CA LEU A 4 -40.14 -30.46 -54.51
C LEU A 4 -40.56 -30.79 -53.06
N ARG A 5 -41.17 -31.96 -52.82
CA ARG A 5 -41.49 -32.42 -51.46
C ARG A 5 -40.20 -32.68 -50.67
N LEU A 6 -39.85 -31.76 -49.77
CA LEU A 6 -38.78 -31.99 -48.79
C LEU A 6 -39.26 -33.06 -47.79
N SER A 7 -38.44 -34.10 -47.60
CA SER A 7 -38.72 -35.18 -46.64
C SER A 7 -38.70 -34.64 -45.21
N PRO A 8 -39.53 -35.19 -44.29
CA PRO A 8 -39.59 -34.72 -42.92
C PRO A 8 -38.23 -34.87 -42.21
N PRO A 9 -37.85 -33.93 -41.32
CA PRO A 9 -36.56 -33.98 -40.64
C PRO A 9 -36.47 -35.25 -39.79
N ARG A 10 -35.50 -36.11 -40.10
CA ARG A 10 -35.19 -37.31 -39.31
C ARG A 10 -34.18 -36.94 -38.22
N HIS A 11 -34.48 -37.33 -36.99
CA HIS A 11 -33.59 -37.15 -35.84
C HIS A 11 -32.50 -38.24 -35.87
N GLU A 12 -31.24 -37.82 -36.02
CA GLU A 12 -30.06 -38.67 -35.85
C GLU A 12 -29.91 -38.98 -34.35
N ARG A 13 -29.96 -40.26 -33.98
CA ARG A 13 -30.02 -40.70 -32.58
C ARG A 13 -28.66 -41.03 -31.96
N GLN A 14 -27.57 -41.05 -32.74
CA GLN A 14 -26.26 -41.39 -32.20
C GLN A 14 -25.11 -40.90 -33.09
N ASP A 15 -24.58 -39.72 -32.78
CA ASP A 15 -23.45 -39.13 -33.52
C ASP A 15 -22.10 -39.76 -33.15
N VAL A 16 -21.98 -40.34 -31.95
CA VAL A 16 -20.71 -40.90 -31.42
C VAL A 16 -20.92 -42.24 -30.71
N GLY A 17 -20.13 -43.24 -31.14
CA GLY A 17 -20.18 -44.58 -30.54
C GLY A 17 -19.64 -44.60 -29.11
N PRO A 18 -20.19 -45.45 -28.22
CA PRO A 18 -19.85 -45.47 -26.80
C PRO A 18 -18.37 -45.79 -26.54
N ARG A 19 -17.74 -46.61 -27.40
CA ARG A 19 -16.32 -46.93 -27.32
C ARG A 19 -15.44 -45.71 -27.59
N PHE A 20 -15.81 -44.89 -28.58
CA PHE A 20 -15.10 -43.66 -28.88
C PHE A 20 -15.22 -42.66 -27.73
N ALA A 21 -16.43 -42.49 -27.19
CA ALA A 21 -16.65 -41.67 -26.01
C ALA A 21 -15.81 -42.13 -24.81
N LEU A 22 -15.73 -43.44 -24.55
CA LEU A 22 -14.90 -44.00 -23.47
C LEU A 22 -13.41 -43.78 -23.71
N THR A 23 -12.91 -43.91 -24.95
CA THR A 23 -11.49 -43.65 -25.25
C THR A 23 -11.12 -42.18 -25.03
N VAL A 24 -12.00 -41.25 -25.42
CA VAL A 24 -11.80 -39.82 -25.20
C VAL A 24 -11.81 -39.50 -23.70
N ALA A 25 -12.77 -40.05 -22.96
CA ALA A 25 -12.85 -39.86 -21.51
C ALA A 25 -11.62 -40.42 -20.79
N ALA A 26 -11.17 -41.62 -21.15
CA ALA A 26 -9.96 -42.22 -20.60
C ALA A 26 -8.71 -41.40 -20.91
N GLY A 27 -8.57 -40.91 -22.14
CA GLY A 27 -7.48 -40.02 -22.54
C GLY A 27 -7.46 -38.71 -21.74
N LEU A 28 -8.63 -38.09 -21.54
CA LEU A 28 -8.77 -36.88 -20.73
C LEU A 28 -8.34 -37.12 -19.28
N ILE A 29 -8.80 -38.22 -18.68
CA ILE A 29 -8.41 -38.61 -17.32
C ILE A 29 -6.90 -38.84 -17.24
N ALA A 30 -6.32 -39.56 -18.20
CA ALA A 30 -4.89 -39.80 -18.24
C ALA A 30 -4.08 -38.49 -18.29
N VAL A 31 -4.49 -37.53 -19.13
CA VAL A 31 -3.85 -36.21 -19.20
C VAL A 31 -3.96 -35.47 -17.87
N LEU A 32 -5.13 -35.45 -17.25
CA LEU A 32 -5.32 -34.80 -15.94
C LEU A 32 -4.43 -35.42 -14.86
N LEU A 33 -4.32 -36.75 -14.83
CA LEU A 33 -3.45 -37.46 -13.89
C LEU A 33 -1.97 -37.15 -14.11
N VAL A 34 -1.52 -37.10 -15.37
CA VAL A 34 -0.13 -36.72 -15.71
C VAL A 34 0.16 -35.30 -15.28
N VAL A 35 -0.74 -34.35 -15.57
CA VAL A 35 -0.58 -32.95 -15.17
C VAL A 35 -0.57 -32.80 -13.65
N ALA A 36 -1.48 -33.47 -12.94
CA ALA A 36 -1.54 -33.43 -11.48
C ALA A 36 -0.29 -34.06 -10.84
N GLY A 37 0.18 -35.19 -11.36
CA GLY A 37 1.41 -35.84 -10.89
C GLY A 37 2.65 -34.98 -11.14
N LEU A 38 2.76 -34.38 -12.34
CA LEU A 38 3.85 -33.49 -12.69
C LEU A 38 3.83 -32.23 -11.82
N ALA A 39 2.65 -31.64 -11.58
CA ALA A 39 2.48 -30.50 -10.68
C ALA A 39 2.89 -30.86 -9.24
N GLY A 40 2.52 -32.04 -8.75
CA GLY A 40 2.96 -32.50 -7.43
C GLY A 40 4.46 -32.75 -7.32
N TRP A 41 5.10 -33.20 -8.41
CA TRP A 41 6.55 -33.43 -8.47
C TRP A 41 7.35 -32.13 -8.60
N LEU A 42 6.94 -31.18 -9.46
CA LEU A 42 7.61 -29.88 -9.63
C LEU A 42 7.36 -28.94 -8.46
N TYR A 43 6.17 -29.00 -7.86
CA TYR A 43 5.72 -28.08 -6.81
C TYR A 43 5.33 -28.84 -5.53
N PRO A 44 6.26 -29.59 -4.90
CA PRO A 44 5.95 -30.34 -3.69
C PRO A 44 5.49 -29.43 -2.55
N ALA A 45 5.97 -28.18 -2.51
CA ALA A 45 5.57 -27.17 -1.53
C ALA A 45 4.17 -26.58 -1.78
N ALA A 46 3.63 -26.63 -3.00
CA ALA A 46 2.27 -26.14 -3.28
C ALA A 46 1.19 -27.08 -2.73
N LEU A 47 1.50 -28.38 -2.62
CA LEU A 47 0.63 -29.38 -2.00
C LEU A 47 0.64 -29.29 -0.47
N HIS A 48 1.75 -28.87 0.12
CA HIS A 48 1.88 -28.64 1.55
C HIS A 48 1.54 -27.19 1.82
N GLY A 49 0.25 -26.87 2.01
CA GLY A 49 -0.27 -25.53 2.30
C GLY A 49 0.52 -24.84 3.41
N ARG A 50 1.64 -24.23 3.03
CA ARG A 50 2.57 -23.59 3.94
C ARG A 50 1.90 -22.27 4.24
N GLN A 51 1.32 -22.16 5.43
CA GLN A 51 1.00 -20.85 5.98
C GLN A 51 2.30 -20.06 5.93
N LEU A 52 2.35 -19.09 5.01
CA LEU A 52 3.42 -18.12 4.97
C LEU A 52 3.30 -17.38 6.29
N VAL A 53 4.10 -17.78 7.28
CA VAL A 53 4.30 -16.99 8.48
C VAL A 53 5.11 -15.80 8.00
N LEU A 54 4.43 -14.75 7.54
CA LEU A 54 5.12 -13.50 7.22
C LEU A 54 5.79 -13.04 8.53
N PRO A 55 7.09 -12.70 8.49
CA PRO A 55 7.73 -12.12 9.66
C PRO A 55 6.94 -10.88 10.07
N ALA A 56 6.64 -10.78 11.38
CA ALA A 56 5.98 -9.60 11.92
C ALA A 56 6.81 -8.38 11.52
N GLN A 57 6.25 -7.51 10.69
CA GLN A 57 6.95 -6.29 10.32
C GLN A 57 7.07 -5.42 11.58
N PRO A 58 8.27 -4.89 11.89
CA PRO A 58 8.41 -3.99 13.01
C PRO A 58 7.57 -2.74 12.74
N HIS A 59 6.47 -2.59 13.48
CA HIS A 59 5.66 -1.39 13.44
C HIS A 59 6.33 -0.30 14.29
N PRO A 60 6.28 0.97 13.88
CA PRO A 60 6.76 2.06 14.73
C PRO A 60 5.98 2.03 16.05
N PRO A 61 6.66 2.18 17.21
CA PRO A 61 5.98 2.17 18.49
C PRO A 61 4.98 3.32 18.56
N LEU A 62 3.78 3.04 19.05
CA LEU A 62 2.76 4.06 19.29
C LEU A 62 3.24 4.99 20.41
N GLN A 63 3.05 6.30 20.19
CA GLN A 63 3.31 7.30 21.24
C GLN A 63 2.39 7.04 22.44
N SER A 64 2.99 6.85 23.61
CA SER A 64 2.27 6.42 24.83
C SER A 64 1.36 7.50 25.42
N SER A 65 1.75 8.78 25.31
CA SER A 65 0.97 9.89 25.86
C SER A 65 1.00 11.15 24.97
N PRO A 66 0.33 11.14 23.80
CA PRO A 66 0.39 12.25 22.84
C PRO A 66 0.04 13.62 23.43
N ARG A 67 -0.94 13.67 24.35
CA ARG A 67 -1.37 14.91 25.00
C ARG A 67 -0.28 15.52 25.89
N ARG A 68 0.37 14.69 26.72
CA ARG A 68 1.42 15.14 27.63
C ARG A 68 2.64 15.61 26.86
N ASP A 69 2.97 14.91 25.78
CA ASP A 69 4.13 15.24 24.97
C ASP A 69 3.89 16.53 24.18
N MET A 70 2.69 16.74 23.64
CA MET A 70 2.32 18.01 23.01
C MET A 70 2.33 19.17 24.00
N GLN A 71 1.90 18.96 25.25
CA GLN A 71 1.99 19.98 26.29
C GLN A 71 3.44 20.35 26.61
N ARG A 72 4.33 19.35 26.75
CA ARG A 72 5.76 19.60 26.99
C ARG A 72 6.40 20.35 25.83
N PHE A 73 6.18 19.87 24.61
CA PHE A 73 6.64 20.53 23.39
C PHE A 73 6.21 22.00 23.36
N ARG A 74 4.91 22.27 23.59
CA ARG A 74 4.41 23.65 23.64
C ARG A 74 5.09 24.50 24.71
N GLN A 75 5.36 23.95 25.89
CA GLN A 75 6.03 24.67 26.97
C GLN A 75 7.48 25.01 26.61
N GLU A 76 8.20 24.08 26.00
CA GLU A 76 9.58 24.27 25.54
C GLU A 76 9.65 25.35 24.46
N GLU A 77 8.79 25.27 23.45
CA GLU A 77 8.70 26.27 22.38
C GLU A 77 8.36 27.66 22.92
N LEU A 78 7.40 27.76 23.85
CA LEU A 78 7.05 29.03 24.48
C LEU A 78 8.19 29.59 25.33
N GLN A 79 8.97 28.75 26.02
CA GLN A 79 10.13 29.22 26.75
C GLN A 79 11.20 29.77 25.81
N GLN A 80 11.47 29.08 24.70
CA GLN A 80 12.45 29.54 23.72
C GLN A 80 12.00 30.86 23.08
N LEU A 81 10.73 30.96 22.65
CA LEU A 81 10.15 32.15 22.03
C LEU A 81 10.22 33.40 22.92
N ASN A 82 10.00 33.22 24.23
CA ASN A 82 9.88 34.32 25.18
C ASN A 82 11.16 34.63 25.97
N SER A 83 12.30 33.97 25.67
CA SER A 83 13.55 34.18 26.38
C SER A 83 14.65 34.71 25.47
N ALA A 84 15.53 35.55 25.98
CA ALA A 84 16.75 35.92 25.26
C ALA A 84 17.81 34.82 25.39
N GLY A 85 18.60 34.61 24.34
CA GLY A 85 19.61 33.55 24.35
C GLY A 85 20.70 33.74 23.30
N LEU A 86 21.76 32.94 23.37
CA LEU A 86 22.80 32.88 22.34
C LEU A 86 22.47 31.71 21.41
N ILE A 87 22.26 31.99 20.12
CA ILE A 87 22.05 30.94 19.10
C ILE A 87 23.41 30.44 18.62
N ASP A 88 24.32 31.37 18.30
CA ASP A 88 25.66 31.06 17.84
C ASP A 88 26.65 32.05 18.45
N ARG A 89 27.46 31.59 19.39
CA ARG A 89 28.46 32.44 20.06
C ARG A 89 29.61 32.82 19.14
N GLU A 90 30.04 31.93 18.25
CA GLU A 90 31.20 32.13 17.38
C GLU A 90 30.92 33.26 16.38
N HIS A 91 29.67 33.36 15.92
CA HIS A 91 29.22 34.39 14.98
C HIS A 91 28.47 35.55 15.65
N GLY A 92 28.35 35.56 16.99
CA GLY A 92 27.69 36.63 17.74
C GLY A 92 26.17 36.72 17.51
N ILE A 93 25.51 35.63 17.13
CA ILE A 93 24.07 35.58 16.84
C ILE A 93 23.31 35.33 18.15
N VAL A 94 22.46 36.28 18.52
CA VAL A 94 21.59 36.23 19.70
C VAL A 94 20.13 36.08 19.29
N HIS A 95 19.39 35.31 20.09
CA HIS A 95 17.94 35.28 20.10
C HIS A 95 17.42 36.43 20.98
N ILE A 96 16.52 37.24 20.43
CA ILE A 96 15.77 38.24 21.18
C ILE A 96 14.29 37.86 21.16
N PRO A 97 13.54 38.01 22.27
CA PRO A 97 12.10 37.81 22.26
C PRO A 97 11.42 38.72 21.23
N ILE A 98 10.40 38.19 20.55
CA ILE A 98 9.71 38.92 19.47
C ILE A 98 9.10 40.22 19.98
N ASP A 99 8.48 40.22 21.16
CA ASP A 99 7.87 41.43 21.73
C ASP A 99 8.91 42.55 21.92
N ALA A 100 10.09 42.21 22.45
CA ALA A 100 11.19 43.17 22.60
C ALA A 100 11.74 43.65 21.24
N ALA A 101 11.76 42.78 20.23
CA ALA A 101 12.14 43.17 18.87
C ALA A 101 11.14 44.17 18.27
N MET A 102 9.84 43.89 18.46
CA MET A 102 8.75 44.74 17.99
C MET A 102 8.80 46.12 18.66
N ASP A 103 8.99 46.17 19.98
CA ASP A 103 9.12 47.43 20.74
C ASP A 103 10.29 48.27 20.24
N ARG A 104 11.44 47.61 19.98
CA ARG A 104 12.62 48.28 19.46
C ARG A 104 12.40 48.85 18.07
N ILE A 105 11.80 48.06 17.18
CA ILE A 105 11.47 48.52 15.82
C ILE A 105 10.45 49.66 15.86
N ALA A 106 9.46 49.60 16.76
CA ALA A 106 8.48 50.67 16.90
C ALA A 106 9.11 51.98 17.41
N ALA A 107 10.11 51.89 18.29
CA ALA A 107 10.81 53.04 18.84
C ALA A 107 11.85 53.64 17.88
N GLU A 108 12.65 52.79 17.23
CA GLU A 108 13.82 53.20 16.43
C GLU A 108 13.48 53.35 14.93
N GLY A 109 12.39 52.75 14.47
CA GLY A 109 12.09 52.59 13.05
C GLY A 109 13.00 51.56 12.38
N ILE A 110 12.74 51.25 11.10
CA ILE A 110 13.56 50.32 10.31
C ILE A 110 14.44 51.14 9.35
N PRO A 111 15.78 51.09 9.48
CA PRO A 111 16.68 51.81 8.59
C PRO A 111 16.48 51.40 7.12
N GLY A 112 16.32 52.37 6.22
CA GLY A 112 16.10 52.12 4.79
C GLY A 112 14.68 51.65 4.43
N TRP A 113 13.77 51.57 5.40
CA TRP A 113 12.35 51.37 5.11
C TRP A 113 11.76 52.66 4.51
N PRO A 114 11.09 52.62 3.34
CA PRO A 114 10.46 53.80 2.78
C PRO A 114 9.30 54.24 3.68
N GLY A 115 9.58 55.24 4.53
CA GLY A 115 8.56 55.95 5.30
C GLY A 115 7.77 56.90 4.40
N ARG A 116 6.50 57.12 4.73
CA ARG A 116 5.67 58.16 4.10
C ARG A 116 6.18 59.55 4.45
#